data_AF-A0A382TLY7-F1
#
_entry.id   AF-A0A382TLY7-F1
#
_cell.length_a   1.000
_cell.length_b   1.000
_cell.length_c   1.000
_cell.angle_alpha   90.00
_cell.angle_beta   90.00
_cell.angle_gamma   90.00
#
_symmetry.space_group_name_H-M   'P 1'
#
loop_
_entity.id
_entity.type
_entity.pdbx_description
1 polymer ?
#
loop_
_entity_poly.entity_id
_entity_poly.type
_entity_poly.pdbx_seq_one_letter_code
_entity_poly.pdbx_strand_id
1 'polypeptide(L)'
;MFSDILDKEEDRMNLIRDMLKTLTKREENVLRLYFGLDGKRSSLEEIGMDYDLTVNTIRKVKNKGVLKMIHRVTKYEPFIFYFSSDVDKDLLKRCIDERKSKLFDEFMVKLLKIDWEEWVLK
;
A
#
# COMPACT_ATOMS: atom_id res chain seq x y z
N MET A 1 -18.00 26.12 -14.41
CA MET A 1 -16.92 26.58 -13.52
C MET A 1 -16.16 25.31 -13.16
N PHE A 2 -14.86 25.24 -13.42
CA PHE A 2 -14.03 24.02 -13.47
C PHE A 2 -13.88 23.28 -12.12
N SER A 3 -14.99 22.89 -11.48
CA SER A 3 -15.00 22.04 -10.28
C SER A 3 -14.70 20.57 -10.60
N ASP A 4 -14.75 20.18 -11.88
CA ASP A 4 -14.72 18.79 -12.36
C ASP A 4 -13.39 18.41 -13.03
N ILE A 5 -12.30 19.11 -12.74
CA ILE A 5 -10.96 18.67 -13.18
C ILE A 5 -10.43 17.69 -12.13
N LEU A 6 -10.87 16.45 -12.28
CA LEU A 6 -10.42 15.23 -11.60
C LEU A 6 -10.73 15.19 -10.10
N ASP A 7 -11.58 14.25 -9.70
CA ASP A 7 -11.78 13.93 -8.29
C ASP A 7 -10.43 13.61 -7.67
N LYS A 8 -10.08 14.31 -6.59
CA LYS A 8 -8.83 14.12 -5.82
C LYS A 8 -8.59 12.65 -5.46
N GLU A 9 -9.65 11.85 -5.38
CA GLU A 9 -9.58 10.42 -5.07
C GLU A 9 -9.19 9.55 -6.27
N GLU A 10 -9.70 9.84 -7.47
CA GLU A 10 -9.31 9.10 -8.68
C GLU A 10 -7.84 9.38 -9.03
N ASP A 11 -7.43 10.65 -8.97
CA ASP A 11 -6.04 11.07 -9.15
C ASP A 11 -5.12 10.43 -8.10
N ARG A 12 -5.56 10.38 -6.84
CA ARG A 12 -4.84 9.71 -5.76
C ARG A 12 -4.64 8.22 -6.09
N MET A 13 -5.69 7.53 -6.51
CA MET A 13 -5.61 6.11 -6.84
C MET A 13 -4.73 5.86 -8.06
N ASN A 14 -4.77 6.73 -9.05
CA ASN A 14 -3.88 6.65 -10.21
C ASN A 14 -2.41 6.84 -9.82
N LEU A 15 -2.10 7.82 -8.96
CA LEU A 15 -0.76 8.03 -8.40
C LEU A 15 -0.25 6.80 -7.63
N ILE A 16 -1.13 6.16 -6.83
CA ILE A 16 -0.78 4.94 -6.09
C ILE A 16 -0.54 3.77 -7.06
N ARG A 17 -1.38 3.60 -8.08
CA ARG A 17 -1.19 2.58 -9.12
C ARG A 17 0.12 2.78 -9.87
N ASP A 18 0.48 4.01 -10.20
CA ASP A 18 1.75 4.31 -10.85
C ASP A 18 2.95 4.05 -9.94
N MET A 19 2.82 4.33 -8.64
CA MET A 19 3.84 3.94 -7.66
C MET A 19 4.01 2.43 -7.60
N LEU A 20 2.93 1.66 -7.62
CA LEU A 20 2.97 0.20 -7.61
C LEU A 20 3.67 -0.38 -8.84
N LYS A 21 3.49 0.23 -10.02
CA LYS A 21 4.20 -0.16 -11.27
C LYS A 21 5.73 -0.06 -11.16
N THR A 22 6.24 0.73 -10.21
CA THR A 22 7.69 0.85 -9.98
C THR A 22 8.28 -0.27 -9.12
N LEU A 23 7.45 -1.17 -8.59
CA LEU A 23 7.88 -2.35 -7.86
C LEU A 23 8.18 -3.50 -8.83
N THR A 24 8.75 -4.60 -8.32
CA THR A 24 8.81 -5.81 -9.14
C THR A 24 7.40 -6.36 -9.37
N LYS A 25 7.19 -7.07 -10.48
CA LYS A 25 5.84 -7.58 -10.82
C LYS A 25 5.22 -8.43 -9.70
N ARG A 26 6.05 -9.20 -9.01
CA ARG A 26 5.61 -10.03 -7.88
C ARG A 26 5.25 -9.21 -6.64
N GLU A 27 6.03 -8.16 -6.32
CA GLU A 27 5.69 -7.24 -5.22
C GLU A 27 4.39 -6.50 -5.52
N GLU A 28 4.25 -5.94 -6.73
CA GLU A 28 3.02 -5.27 -7.19
C GLU A 28 1.80 -6.18 -7.06
N ASN A 29 1.86 -7.38 -7.64
CA ASN A 29 0.72 -8.29 -7.65
C ASN A 29 0.32 -8.75 -6.24
N VAL A 30 1.30 -9.07 -5.37
CA VAL A 30 1.01 -9.44 -3.97
C VAL A 30 0.34 -8.29 -3.22
N LEU A 31 0.77 -7.04 -3.43
CA LEU A 31 0.12 -5.89 -2.80
C LEU A 31 -1.29 -5.65 -3.33
N ARG A 32 -1.50 -5.77 -4.64
CA ARG A 32 -2.84 -5.63 -5.26
C ARG A 32 -3.83 -6.65 -4.72
N LEU A 33 -3.43 -7.92 -4.63
CA LEU A 33 -4.25 -8.98 -4.05
C LEU A 33 -4.49 -8.76 -2.56
N TYR A 34 -3.44 -8.47 -1.78
CA TYR A 34 -3.55 -8.37 -0.33
C TYR A 34 -4.37 -7.16 0.14
N PHE A 35 -4.27 -6.03 -0.55
CA PHE A 35 -5.02 -4.82 -0.21
C PHE A 35 -6.31 -4.63 -1.02
N GLY A 36 -6.63 -5.53 -1.96
CA GLY A 36 -7.86 -5.47 -2.76
C GLY A 36 -7.91 -4.30 -3.74
N LEU A 37 -6.78 -3.91 -4.33
CA LEU A 37 -6.70 -2.71 -5.18
C LEU A 37 -7.42 -2.85 -6.53
N ASP A 38 -7.62 -4.09 -6.97
CA ASP A 38 -8.30 -4.45 -8.23
C ASP A 38 -9.56 -5.28 -7.97
N GLY A 39 -10.11 -5.25 -6.75
CA GLY A 39 -11.31 -5.99 -6.39
C GLY A 39 -11.26 -6.54 -4.97
N LYS A 40 -11.56 -7.84 -4.82
CA LYS A 40 -11.58 -8.48 -3.50
C LYS A 40 -10.16 -8.67 -2.97
N ARG A 41 -9.95 -8.39 -1.68
CA ARG A 41 -8.70 -8.73 -1.00
C ARG A 41 -8.53 -10.24 -0.83
N SER A 42 -7.29 -10.70 -0.82
CA SER A 42 -6.91 -12.08 -0.51
C SER A 42 -6.01 -12.15 0.71
N SER A 43 -6.17 -13.22 1.50
CA SER A 43 -5.31 -13.54 2.63
C SER A 43 -3.89 -13.94 2.18
N LEU A 44 -2.92 -13.89 3.10
CA LEU A 44 -1.55 -14.34 2.79
C LEU A 44 -1.50 -15.84 2.48
N GLU A 45 -2.43 -16.60 3.05
CA GLU A 45 -2.66 -18.02 2.86
C GLU A 45 -3.14 -18.30 1.43
N GLU A 46 -4.21 -17.64 0.98
CA GLU A 46 -4.73 -17.76 -0.40
C GLU A 46 -3.66 -17.36 -1.43
N ILE A 47 -3.00 -16.21 -1.23
CA ILE A 47 -1.93 -15.77 -2.14
C ILE A 47 -0.74 -16.76 -2.11
N GLY A 48 -0.47 -17.38 -0.96
CA GLY A 48 0.56 -18.41 -0.83
C GLY A 48 0.24 -19.63 -1.69
N MET A 49 -1.01 -20.08 -1.66
CA MET A 49 -1.47 -21.20 -2.48
C MET A 49 -1.36 -20.90 -3.98
N ASP A 50 -1.80 -19.71 -4.42
CA ASP A 50 -1.77 -19.32 -5.84
C ASP A 50 -0.35 -19.24 -6.41
N TYR A 51 0.64 -18.90 -5.58
CA TYR A 51 2.04 -18.80 -6.00
C TYR A 51 2.88 -20.05 -5.68
N ASP A 52 2.30 -21.08 -5.07
CA ASP A 52 3.01 -22.24 -4.50
C ASP A 52 4.14 -21.84 -3.53
N LEU A 53 3.80 -21.01 -2.55
CA LEU A 53 4.72 -20.45 -1.57
C LEU A 53 4.15 -20.45 -0.16
N THR A 54 5.05 -20.46 0.81
CA THR A 54 4.66 -20.31 2.21
C THR A 54 4.14 -18.90 2.51
N VAL A 55 3.19 -18.82 3.44
CA VAL A 55 2.65 -17.56 4.00
C VAL A 55 3.76 -16.60 4.42
N ASN A 56 4.82 -17.12 5.05
CA ASN A 56 5.96 -16.31 5.47
C ASN A 56 6.70 -15.68 4.29
N THR A 57 6.78 -16.38 3.15
CA THR A 57 7.42 -15.87 1.94
C THR A 57 6.58 -14.76 1.31
N ILE A 58 5.26 -14.96 1.19
CA ILE A 58 4.35 -13.92 0.73
C ILE A 58 4.43 -12.69 1.64
N ARG A 59 4.43 -12.88 2.97
CA ARG A 59 4.58 -11.78 3.93
C ARG A 59 5.87 -10.99 3.72
N LYS A 60 7.00 -11.67 3.46
CA LYS A 60 8.27 -11.01 3.14
C LYS A 60 8.19 -10.19 1.85
N VAL A 61 7.59 -10.74 0.80
CA VAL A 61 7.37 -10.04 -0.48
C VAL A 61 6.51 -8.79 -0.26
N LYS A 62 5.38 -8.94 0.42
CA LYS A 62 4.48 -7.83 0.79
C LYS A 62 5.24 -6.74 1.56
N ASN A 63 5.89 -7.10 2.65
CA ASN A 63 6.63 -6.15 3.49
C ASN A 63 7.72 -5.41 2.71
N LYS A 64 8.44 -6.11 1.82
CA LYS A 64 9.46 -5.50 0.96
C LYS A 64 8.84 -4.51 -0.03
N GLY A 65 7.69 -4.84 -0.61
CA GLY A 65 6.92 -3.95 -1.48
C GLY A 65 6.49 -2.68 -0.77
N VAL A 66 5.85 -2.80 0.40
CA VAL A 66 5.40 -1.63 1.19
C VAL A 66 6.58 -0.76 1.61
N LEU A 67 7.68 -1.36 2.08
CA LEU A 67 8.87 -0.59 2.47
C LEU A 67 9.44 0.22 1.29
N LYS A 68 9.40 -0.32 0.06
CA LYS A 68 9.80 0.44 -1.13
C LYS A 68 8.84 1.60 -1.41
N MET A 69 7.53 1.40 -1.24
CA MET A 69 6.55 2.49 -1.38
C MET A 69 6.81 3.60 -0.36
N ILE A 70 7.02 3.25 0.91
CA ILE A 70 7.36 4.21 1.98
C ILE A 70 8.59 5.05 1.62
N HIS A 71 9.63 4.42 1.09
CA HIS A 71 10.83 5.15 0.64
C HIS A 71 10.55 6.08 -0.55
N ARG A 72 9.59 5.75 -1.42
CA ARG A 72 9.20 6.62 -2.55
C ARG A 72 8.37 7.80 -2.06
N VAL A 73 7.40 7.57 -1.18
CA VAL A 73 6.60 8.62 -0.54
C VAL A 73 7.49 9.61 0.22
N THR A 74 8.50 9.11 0.93
CA THR A 74 9.40 9.97 1.73
C THR A 74 10.47 10.71 0.93
N LYS A 75 10.80 10.26 -0.29
CA LYS A 75 11.90 10.84 -1.10
C LYS A 75 11.45 11.64 -2.31
N TYR A 76 10.19 11.55 -2.72
CA TYR A 76 9.69 12.19 -3.94
C TYR A 76 8.77 13.35 -3.58
N GLU A 77 9.24 14.58 -3.84
CA GLU A 77 8.57 15.85 -3.49
C GLU A 77 7.08 15.92 -3.91
N PRO A 78 6.69 15.53 -5.14
CA PRO A 78 5.27 15.51 -5.52
C PRO A 78 4.40 14.61 -4.63
N PHE A 79 4.94 13.48 -4.15
CA PHE A 79 4.23 12.58 -3.24
C PHE A 79 4.15 13.16 -1.83
N ILE A 80 5.21 13.81 -1.35
CA ILE A 80 5.19 14.49 -0.05
C ILE A 80 4.08 15.53 -0.04
N PHE A 81 4.00 16.38 -1.07
CA PHE A 81 2.96 17.40 -1.15
C PHE A 81 1.55 16.79 -1.17
N TYR A 82 1.32 15.82 -2.06
CA TYR A 82 0.00 15.24 -2.29
C TYR A 82 -0.51 14.38 -1.11
N PHE A 83 0.40 13.69 -0.41
CA PHE A 83 0.06 12.79 0.71
C PHE A 83 0.43 13.36 2.09
N SER A 84 0.91 14.60 2.18
CA SER A 84 1.37 15.23 3.43
C SER A 84 0.30 15.26 4.52
N SER A 85 -0.97 15.40 4.15
CA SER A 85 -2.11 15.38 5.08
C SER A 85 -2.56 13.98 5.46
N ASP A 86 -2.35 13.00 4.57
CA ASP A 86 -2.90 11.65 4.69
C ASP A 86 -1.96 10.69 5.41
N VAL A 87 -0.65 10.98 5.40
CA VAL A 87 0.37 10.08 5.93
C VAL A 87 1.11 10.73 7.10
N ASP A 88 0.86 10.18 8.29
CA ASP A 88 1.51 10.59 9.53
C ASP A 88 3.04 10.37 9.46
N LYS A 89 3.80 11.45 9.72
CA LYS A 89 5.27 11.42 9.76
C LYS A 89 5.80 10.48 10.85
N ASP A 90 5.10 10.36 11.98
CA ASP A 90 5.44 9.40 13.04
C ASP A 90 5.27 7.96 12.55
N LEU A 91 4.15 7.68 11.86
CA LEU A 91 3.91 6.35 11.30
C LEU A 91 4.98 5.97 10.25
N LEU A 92 5.35 6.90 9.37
CA LEU A 92 6.44 6.68 8.41
C LEU A 92 7.76 6.36 9.12
N LYS A 93 8.09 7.14 10.14
CA LYS A 93 9.31 6.94 10.94
C LYS A 93 9.30 5.56 11.61
N ARG A 94 8.21 5.18 12.27
CA ARG A 94 8.04 3.86 12.90
C ARG A 94 8.11 2.71 11.91
N CYS A 95 7.54 2.87 10.71
CA CYS A 95 7.67 1.87 9.65
C CYS A 95 9.12 1.63 9.24
N ILE A 96 9.91 2.70 9.11
CA ILE A 96 11.33 2.62 8.73
C ILE A 96 12.17 2.02 9.86
N ASP A 97 11.93 2.46 11.09
CA ASP A 97 12.70 2.09 12.29
C ASP A 97 12.38 0.66 12.76
N GLU A 98 11.10 0.32 12.91
CA GLU A 98 10.67 -0.95 13.52
C GLU A 98 10.44 -2.08 12.50
N ARG A 99 10.11 -1.74 11.25
CA ARG A 99 9.87 -2.70 10.14
C ARG A 99 8.88 -3.83 10.45
N LYS A 100 7.90 -3.56 11.31
CA LYS A 100 6.86 -4.53 11.67
C LYS A 100 5.80 -4.62 10.58
N SER A 101 5.38 -5.85 10.23
CA SER A 101 4.33 -6.09 9.23
C SER A 101 3.06 -5.29 9.50
N LYS A 102 2.61 -5.22 10.76
CA LYS A 102 1.39 -4.49 11.13
C LYS A 102 1.47 -2.99 10.83
N LEU A 103 2.66 -2.38 10.97
CA LEU A 103 2.85 -0.96 10.65
C LEU A 103 2.78 -0.71 9.14
N PHE A 104 3.29 -1.65 8.35
CA PHE A 104 3.14 -1.59 6.89
C PHE A 104 1.69 -1.71 6.45
N ASP A 105 0.91 -2.57 7.13
CA ASP A 105 -0.53 -2.70 6.88
C ASP A 105 -1.26 -1.41 7.26
N GLU A 106 -0.97 -0.84 8.43
CA GLU A 106 -1.51 0.45 8.89
C GLU A 106 -1.19 1.59 7.91
N PHE A 107 0.07 1.69 7.47
CA PHE A 107 0.49 2.66 6.47
C PHE A 107 -0.31 2.53 5.18
N MET A 108 -0.46 1.31 4.66
CA MET A 108 -1.19 1.07 3.41
C MET A 108 -2.67 1.35 3.56
N VAL A 109 -3.31 0.94 4.66
CA VAL A 109 -4.74 1.19 4.89
C VAL A 109 -5.02 2.71 4.95
N LYS A 110 -4.19 3.48 5.65
CA LYS A 110 -4.28 4.96 5.67
C LYS A 110 -4.03 5.57 4.29
N LEU A 111 -2.97 5.12 3.60
CA LEU A 111 -2.63 5.54 2.23
C LEU A 111 -3.72 5.18 1.21
N LEU A 112 -4.54 4.17 1.47
CA LEU A 112 -5.64 3.75 0.61
C LEU A 112 -7.01 4.25 1.08
N LYS A 113 -7.10 4.94 2.23
CA LYS A 113 -8.37 5.38 2.83
C LYS A 113 -9.34 4.21 3.05
N ILE A 114 -8.80 3.01 3.32
CA ILE A 114 -9.61 1.84 3.64
C ILE A 114 -10.08 1.96 5.11
N ASP A 115 -11.31 1.55 5.40
CA ASP A 115 -11.78 1.46 6.78
C ASP A 115 -11.02 0.33 7.52
N TRP A 116 -10.34 0.70 8.62
CA TRP A 116 -9.50 -0.24 9.36
C TRP A 116 -10.32 -1.34 10.05
N GLU A 117 -11.51 -1.03 10.56
CA GLU A 117 -12.36 -2.01 11.22
C GLU A 117 -12.88 -3.02 10.21
N GLU A 118 -13.35 -2.57 9.05
CA GLU A 118 -13.75 -3.45 7.95
C GLU A 118 -12.59 -4.31 7.45
N TRP A 119 -11.38 -3.75 7.37
CA TRP A 119 -10.19 -4.46 6.88
C TRP A 119 -9.69 -5.54 7.84
N VAL A 120 -9.85 -5.35 9.15
CA VAL A 120 -9.46 -6.34 10.16
C VAL A 120 -10.51 -7.46 10.31
N LEU A 121 -11.79 -7.16 10.05
CA LEU A 121 -12.90 -8.11 10.21
C LEU A 121 -13.13 -9.04 9.00
N LYS A 122 -12.69 -8.62 7.81
CA LYS A 122 -12.61 -9.47 6.60
C LYS A 122 -11.28 -10.20 6.52
#